data_AF-A0A508ZNP6-F1
#
_entry.id   AF-A0A508ZNP6-F1
#
_cell.length_a   1.000
_cell.length_b   1.000
_cell.length_c   1.000
_cell.angle_alpha   90.00
_cell.angle_beta   90.00
_cell.angle_gamma   90.00
#
_symmetry.space_group_name_H-M   'P 1'
#
loop_
_entity.id
_entity.type
_entity.pdbx_description
1 polymer ?
#
loop_
_entity_poly.entity_id
_entity_poly.type
_entity_poly.pdbx_seq_one_letter_code
_entity_poly.pdbx_strand_id
1 'polypeptide(L)'
;MHNRELMITATLPGSGDWGSQRDALAFEQAAIAEETALQALLVREKVEAARRAMLLYPQQLSWNWWDDVTVELRFWLPAGSFATSVVRELINTTGDYANIAE
;
A
#
# COMPACT_ATOMS: atom_id res chain seq x y z
N MET A 1 -4.81 -24.15 7.04
CA MET A 1 -4.51 -22.71 7.27
C MET A 1 -3.99 -22.15 5.95
N HIS A 2 -4.66 -21.19 5.33
CA HIS A 2 -4.21 -20.63 4.04
C HIS A 2 -3.01 -19.71 4.28
N ASN A 3 -1.85 -20.11 3.77
CA ASN A 3 -0.53 -19.63 4.21
C ASN A 3 -0.10 -18.28 3.59
N ARG A 4 -1.06 -17.41 3.20
CA ARG A 4 -0.82 -16.09 2.55
C ARG A 4 0.27 -16.16 1.45
N GLU A 5 0.29 -17.25 0.70
CA GLU A 5 1.38 -17.60 -0.23
C GLU A 5 1.39 -16.72 -1.48
N LEU A 6 0.22 -16.20 -1.84
CA LEU A 6 0.02 -15.32 -2.97
C LEU A 6 -0.67 -14.04 -2.52
N MET A 7 -0.28 -12.94 -3.15
CA MET A 7 -0.79 -11.61 -2.88
C MET A 7 -1.48 -11.08 -4.13
N ILE A 8 -2.73 -10.64 -3.98
CA ILE A 8 -3.36 -9.80 -5.00
C ILE A 8 -2.54 -8.50 -5.07
N THR A 9 -2.25 -8.07 -6.29
CA THR A 9 -1.45 -6.87 -6.55
C THR A 9 -2.28 -5.84 -7.28
N ALA A 10 -1.93 -4.57 -7.09
CA ALA A 10 -2.35 -3.46 -7.94
C ALA A 10 -1.16 -2.99 -8.78
N THR A 11 -1.47 -2.38 -9.92
CA THR A 11 -0.50 -1.71 -10.78
C THR A 11 0.10 -0.47 -10.10
N LEU A 12 1.39 -0.27 -10.28
CA LEU A 12 2.02 1.05 -10.27
C LEU A 12 2.17 1.44 -11.74
N PRO A 13 1.35 2.40 -12.26
CA PRO A 13 1.31 2.73 -13.68
C PRO A 13 2.68 3.18 -14.21
N GLY A 14 2.94 2.90 -15.47
CA GLY A 14 4.21 3.21 -16.12
C GLY A 14 4.21 2.84 -17.61
N SER A 15 5.39 2.89 -18.22
CA SER A 15 5.63 2.33 -19.56
C SER A 15 5.49 0.81 -19.57
N GLY A 16 5.22 0.26 -20.76
CA GLY A 16 5.06 -1.17 -20.97
C GLY A 16 3.73 -1.74 -20.48
N ASP A 17 3.67 -3.06 -20.38
CA ASP A 17 2.48 -3.79 -19.93
C ASP A 17 2.35 -3.74 -18.41
N TRP A 18 1.14 -3.47 -17.91
CA TRP A 18 0.89 -3.38 -16.46
C TRP A 18 0.86 -4.74 -15.74
N GLY A 19 1.07 -5.83 -16.47
CA GLY A 19 1.12 -7.20 -15.97
C GLY A 19 -0.24 -7.87 -15.71
N SER A 20 -1.28 -7.10 -15.41
CA SER A 20 -2.66 -7.61 -15.32
C SER A 20 -3.24 -7.87 -16.72
N GLN A 21 -4.27 -8.71 -16.80
CA GLN A 21 -4.92 -9.08 -18.06
C GLN A 21 -6.45 -9.14 -17.89
N ARG A 22 -7.17 -9.01 -19.02
CA ARG A 22 -8.64 -9.17 -19.10
C ARG A 22 -9.34 -8.28 -18.08
N ASP A 23 -10.27 -8.83 -17.31
CA ASP A 23 -11.11 -8.09 -16.36
C ASP A 23 -10.30 -7.33 -15.32
N ALA A 24 -9.17 -7.87 -14.86
CA ALA A 24 -8.29 -7.19 -13.90
C ALA A 24 -7.63 -5.95 -14.51
N LEU A 25 -7.18 -6.05 -15.77
CA LEU A 25 -6.61 -4.90 -16.48
C LEU A 25 -7.68 -3.84 -16.74
N ALA A 26 -8.86 -4.25 -17.19
CA ALA A 26 -9.98 -3.34 -17.43
C ALA A 26 -10.37 -2.59 -16.15
N PHE A 27 -10.40 -3.29 -15.00
CA PHE A 27 -10.65 -2.67 -13.70
C PHE A 27 -9.56 -1.66 -13.31
N GLU A 28 -8.28 -2.02 -13.43
CA GLU A 28 -7.18 -1.12 -13.09
C GLU A 28 -7.16 0.14 -13.97
N GLN A 29 -7.41 0.00 -15.27
CA GLN A 29 -7.49 1.14 -16.18
C GLN A 29 -8.69 2.04 -15.87
N ALA A 30 -9.85 1.45 -15.57
CA ALA A 30 -11.05 2.21 -15.21
C ALA A 30 -10.87 2.98 -13.89
N ALA A 31 -10.18 2.38 -12.90
CA ALA A 31 -9.97 2.98 -11.58
C ALA A 31 -9.19 4.30 -11.61
N ILE A 32 -8.36 4.52 -12.63
CA ILE A 32 -7.57 5.74 -12.80
C ILE A 32 -7.80 6.40 -14.17
N ALA A 33 -8.94 6.14 -14.80
CA ALA A 33 -9.23 6.63 -16.17
C ALA A 33 -9.13 8.15 -16.32
N GLU A 34 -9.39 8.90 -15.24
CA GLU A 34 -9.34 10.37 -15.22
C GLU A 34 -7.90 10.91 -15.09
N GLU A 35 -6.96 10.11 -14.59
CA GLU A 35 -5.57 10.51 -14.29
C GLU A 35 -4.65 10.45 -15.52
N THR A 36 -5.15 10.91 -16.67
CA THR A 36 -4.48 10.79 -17.98
C THR A 36 -3.14 11.53 -18.03
N ALA A 37 -3.03 12.71 -17.39
CA ALA A 37 -1.81 13.50 -17.38
C ALA A 37 -0.66 12.80 -16.65
N LEU A 38 -0.94 12.18 -15.49
CA LEU A 38 0.05 11.43 -14.72
C LEU A 38 0.48 10.15 -15.44
N GLN A 39 -0.47 9.42 -16.03
CA GLN A 39 -0.16 8.24 -16.83
C GLN A 39 0.76 8.57 -18.02
N ALA A 40 0.43 9.63 -18.78
CA ALA A 40 1.24 10.06 -19.91
C ALA A 40 2.65 10.52 -19.49
N LEU A 41 2.76 11.19 -18.33
CA LEU A 41 4.05 11.60 -17.77
C LEU A 41 4.95 10.40 -17.47
N LEU A 42 4.43 9.38 -16.76
CA LEU A 42 5.20 8.20 -16.38
C LEU A 42 5.73 7.44 -17.61
N VAL A 43 4.91 7.32 -18.65
CA VAL A 43 5.33 6.71 -19.93
C VAL A 43 6.42 7.54 -20.62
N ARG A 44 6.25 8.88 -20.66
CA ARG A 44 7.23 9.79 -21.29
C ARG A 44 8.60 9.72 -20.60
N GLU A 45 8.60 9.66 -19.27
CA GLU A 45 9.82 9.56 -18.46
C GLU A 45 10.37 8.12 -18.37
N LYS A 46 9.76 7.16 -19.10
CA LYS A 46 10.18 5.75 -19.15
C LYS A 46 10.24 5.08 -17.76
N VAL A 47 9.32 5.45 -16.89
CA VAL A 47 9.13 4.75 -15.62
C VAL A 47 8.36 3.47 -15.91
N GLU A 48 9.03 2.33 -15.83
CA GLU A 48 8.43 1.03 -16.11
C GLU A 48 7.29 0.70 -15.13
N ALA A 49 6.20 0.16 -15.65
CA ALA A 49 5.10 -0.31 -14.82
C ALA A 49 5.56 -1.44 -13.89
N ALA A 50 5.01 -1.46 -12.67
CA ALA A 50 5.37 -2.45 -11.66
C ALA A 50 4.12 -2.96 -10.92
N ARG A 51 4.29 -4.03 -10.14
CA ARG A 51 3.22 -4.60 -9.31
C ARG A 51 3.52 -4.38 -7.84
N ARG A 52 2.49 -4.05 -7.07
CA ARG A 52 2.58 -3.91 -5.62
C ARG A 52 1.45 -4.65 -4.93
N ALA A 53 1.75 -5.38 -3.86
CA ALA A 53 0.73 -6.07 -3.07
C ALA A 53 -0.30 -5.06 -2.52
N MET A 54 -1.59 -5.36 -2.68
CA MET A 54 -2.68 -4.50 -2.21
C MET A 54 -2.87 -4.56 -0.70
N LEU A 55 -2.55 -5.71 -0.11
CA LEU A 55 -2.67 -5.94 1.33
C LEU A 55 -1.28 -5.97 1.97
N LEU A 56 -1.19 -5.44 3.17
CA LEU A 56 -0.01 -5.47 4.02
C LEU A 56 -0.29 -6.33 5.24
N TYR A 57 0.63 -7.23 5.56
CA TYR A 57 0.53 -8.08 6.73
C TYR A 57 1.68 -7.79 7.69
N PRO A 58 1.44 -7.05 8.79
CA PRO A 58 2.44 -6.83 9.83
C PRO A 58 2.92 -8.16 10.40
N GLN A 59 4.24 -8.37 10.39
CA GLN A 59 4.85 -9.59 10.89
C GLN A 59 5.18 -9.42 12.37
N GLN A 60 5.07 -10.51 13.14
CA GLN A 60 5.39 -10.53 14.57
C GLN A 60 4.64 -9.41 15.35
N LEU A 61 3.39 -9.15 14.96
CA LEU A 61 2.56 -8.13 15.59
C LEU A 61 2.36 -8.47 17.07
N SER A 62 2.74 -7.55 17.93
CA SER A 62 2.49 -7.61 19.37
C SER A 62 2.09 -6.23 19.88
N TRP A 63 1.34 -6.20 20.96
CA TRP A 63 0.92 -4.98 21.62
C TRP A 63 0.96 -5.12 23.13
N ASN A 64 1.18 -4.01 23.81
CA ASN A 64 1.14 -3.93 25.26
C ASN A 64 0.42 -2.64 25.68
N TRP A 65 -0.66 -2.78 26.44
CA TRP A 65 -1.35 -1.63 27.03
C TRP A 65 -0.60 -1.22 28.30
N TRP A 66 -0.24 0.05 28.38
CA TRP A 66 0.38 0.60 29.58
C TRP A 66 -0.69 1.12 30.55
N ASP A 67 -1.78 1.65 30.00
CA ASP A 67 -2.99 2.10 30.69
C ASP A 67 -4.18 2.09 29.71
N ASP A 68 -5.34 2.61 30.12
CA ASP A 68 -6.58 2.60 29.32
C ASP A 68 -6.53 3.49 28.05
N VAL A 69 -5.50 4.33 27.91
CA VAL A 69 -5.38 5.31 26.80
C VAL A 69 -4.06 5.21 26.03
N THR A 70 -3.15 4.33 26.45
CA THR A 70 -1.81 4.20 25.88
C THR A 70 -1.50 2.75 25.52
N VAL A 71 -1.26 2.50 24.23
CA VAL A 71 -0.83 1.20 23.71
C VAL A 71 0.49 1.30 22.97
N GLU A 72 1.41 0.41 23.30
CA GLU A 72 2.64 0.19 22.55
C GLU A 72 2.42 -0.91 21.51
N LEU A 73 2.73 -0.62 20.24
CA LEU A 73 2.64 -1.58 19.13
C LEU A 73 4.04 -1.92 18.61
N ARG A 74 4.30 -3.19 18.36
CA ARG A 74 5.53 -3.66 17.69
C ARG A 74 5.16 -4.59 16.55
N PHE A 75 5.75 -4.35 15.39
CA PHE A 75 5.62 -5.20 14.21
C PHE A 75 6.74 -4.91 13.23
N TRP A 76 7.04 -5.88 12.37
CA TRP A 76 7.96 -5.71 11.25
C TRP A 76 7.18 -5.59 9.94
N LEU A 77 7.64 -4.69 9.06
CA LEU A 77 7.08 -4.51 7.72
C LEU A 77 8.17 -4.71 6.65
N PRO A 78 7.83 -5.27 5.48
CA PRO A 78 8.76 -5.32 4.36
C PRO A 78 9.07 -3.92 3.83
N ALA A 79 10.25 -3.76 3.25
CA ALA A 79 10.71 -2.51 2.67
C ALA A 79 9.68 -1.91 1.70
N GLY A 80 9.57 -0.59 1.71
CA GLY A 80 8.59 0.15 0.91
C GLY A 80 7.17 0.14 1.47
N SER A 81 6.90 -0.51 2.61
CA SER A 81 5.64 -0.40 3.37
C SER A 81 5.76 0.62 4.50
N PHE A 82 4.62 1.15 4.98
CA PHE A 82 4.60 2.24 5.95
C PHE A 82 3.83 1.86 7.21
N ALA A 83 4.40 2.15 8.39
CA ALA A 83 3.74 1.92 9.68
C ALA A 83 2.44 2.71 9.82
N THR A 84 2.37 3.90 9.21
CA THR A 84 1.17 4.74 9.16
C THR A 84 -0.02 4.04 8.51
N SER A 85 0.20 3.18 7.52
CA SER A 85 -0.88 2.40 6.91
C SER A 85 -1.51 1.42 7.90
N VAL A 86 -0.76 0.93 8.89
CA VAL A 86 -1.29 0.07 9.96
C VAL A 86 -2.03 0.93 10.99
N VAL A 87 -1.42 2.03 11.45
CA VAL A 87 -2.02 2.92 12.45
C VAL A 87 -3.33 3.54 11.96
N ARG A 88 -3.42 3.87 10.67
CA ARG A 88 -4.63 4.39 10.02
C ARG A 88 -5.85 3.48 10.21
N GLU A 89 -5.66 2.17 10.29
CA GLU A 89 -6.75 1.20 10.46
C GLU A 89 -7.14 1.01 11.94
N LEU A 90 -6.40 1.62 12.88
CA LEU A 90 -6.65 1.51 14.33
C LEU A 90 -7.31 2.76 14.91
N ILE A 91 -6.89 3.95 14.46
CA ILE A 91 -7.34 5.23 15.01
C ILE A 91 -7.55 6.27 13.91
N ASN A 92 -8.51 7.18 14.14
CA ASN A 92 -8.71 8.34 13.29
C ASN A 92 -7.80 9.48 13.77
N THR A 93 -6.71 9.74 13.06
CA THR A 93 -5.85 10.89 13.33
C THR A 93 -6.31 12.09 12.50
N THR A 94 -7.08 13.00 13.08
CA THR A 94 -7.38 14.30 12.47
C THR A 94 -6.35 15.33 12.93
N GLY A 95 -5.22 15.46 12.22
CA GLY A 95 -4.22 16.53 12.44
C GLY A 95 -2.76 16.08 12.40
N ASP A 96 -1.86 17.05 12.17
CA ASP A 96 -0.39 17.02 11.95
C ASP A 96 0.46 16.40 13.09
N TYR A 97 -0.08 15.46 13.87
CA TYR A 97 0.61 14.84 15.01
C TYR A 97 1.41 13.59 14.67
N ALA A 98 1.55 13.30 13.38
CA ALA A 98 2.43 12.27 12.88
C ALA A 98 3.89 12.76 12.92
N ASN A 99 4.41 13.07 14.10
CA ASN A 99 5.85 13.00 14.36
C ASN A 99 6.23 11.51 14.38
N ILE A 100 6.17 10.89 13.20
CA ILE A 100 6.67 9.55 12.96
C ILE A 100 8.16 9.75 12.74
N ALA A 101 8.89 9.96 13.83
CA ALA A 101 10.34 9.99 13.77
C ALA A 101 10.84 8.63 13.27
N GLU A 102 11.74 8.69 12.28
CA GLU A 102 12.58 7.56 11.85
C GLU A 102 13.40 6.95 12.99
#